data_AF-A0A1W6YZ19-F1
#
_entry.id   AF-A0A1W6YZ19-F1
#
_cell.length_a   1.000
_cell.length_b   1.000
_cell.length_c   1.000
_cell.angle_alpha   90.00
_cell.angle_beta   90.00
_cell.angle_gamma   90.00
#
_symmetry.space_group_name_H-M   'P 1'
#
loop_
_entity.id
_entity.type
_entity.pdbx_description
1 polymer ?
#
loop_
_entity_poly.entity_id
_entity_poly.type
_entity_poly.pdbx_seq_one_letter_code
_entity_poly.pdbx_strand_id
1 'polypeptide(L)' 'MKSQTYDRVQSLAATIDELQAAIGRADLLTAQHLAAWAAAELEDWQLALLHIPPTERSRYVSANPYVNQRSQ' A
#
# COMPACT_ATOMS: atom_id res chain seq x y z
N MET A 1 -13.19 -15.82 1.05
CA MET A 1 -13.22 -14.64 0.16
C MET A 1 -13.75 -13.38 0.85
N LYS A 2 -14.92 -13.40 1.51
CA LYS A 2 -15.42 -12.23 2.27
C LYS A 2 -14.51 -11.78 3.43
N SER A 3 -13.88 -12.72 4.15
CA SER A 3 -12.95 -12.36 5.25
C SER A 3 -11.69 -11.66 4.74
N GLN A 4 -11.09 -12.18 3.67
CA GLN A 4 -9.83 -11.64 3.15
C GLN A 4 -9.95 -10.21 2.60
N THR A 5 -11.09 -9.88 1.97
CA THR A 5 -11.38 -8.49 1.56
C THR A 5 -11.59 -7.60 2.77
N TYR A 6 -12.33 -8.09 3.77
CA TYR A 6 -12.56 -7.35 5.02
C TYR A 6 -11.25 -7.05 5.75
N ASP A 7 -10.39 -8.06 5.93
CA ASP A 7 -9.10 -7.93 6.61
C ASP A 7 -8.18 -6.93 5.88
N ARG A 8 -8.15 -6.96 4.54
CA ARG A 8 -7.41 -5.99 3.73
C ARG A 8 -7.94 -4.56 3.89
N VAL A 9 -9.26 -4.38 3.85
CA VAL A 9 -9.89 -3.06 4.05
C VAL A 9 -9.60 -2.53 5.46
N GLN A 10 -9.69 -3.38 6.47
CA GLN A 10 -9.39 -3.00 7.85
C GLN A 10 -7.93 -2.61 8.03
N SER A 11 -6.99 -3.36 7.44
CA SER A 11 -5.57 -3.01 7.46
C SER A 11 -5.31 -1.68 6.77
N LEU A 12 -5.93 -1.42 5.61
CA LEU A 12 -5.81 -0.15 4.89
C LEU A 12 -6.36 1.02 5.70
N ALA A 13 -7.51 0.85 6.36
CA ALA A 13 -8.10 1.86 7.23
C ALA A 13 -7.14 2.23 8.38
N ALA A 14 -6.56 1.24 9.05
CA ALA A 14 -5.60 1.48 10.13
C ALA A 14 -4.37 2.30 9.66
N THR A 15 -3.82 1.98 8.49
CA THR A 15 -2.71 2.76 7.92
C THR A 15 -3.12 4.18 7.54
N ILE A 16 -4.33 4.39 7.05
CA ILE A 16 -4.84 5.74 6.76
C ILE A 16 -4.99 6.55 8.05
N ASP A 17 -5.47 5.95 9.14
CA ASP A 17 -5.55 6.60 10.45
C ASP A 17 -4.15 7.00 10.96
N GLU A 18 -3.16 6.11 10.82
CA GLU A 18 -1.76 6.41 11.16
C GLU A 18 -1.17 7.53 10.29
N LEU A 19 -1.49 7.54 9.00
CA LEU A 19 -1.06 8.58 8.06
C LEU A 19 -1.64 9.93 8.47
N GLN A 20 -2.94 9.99 8.77
CA GLN A 20 -3.59 11.20 9.26
C GLN A 20 -2.95 11.70 10.56
N ALA A 21 -2.64 10.78 11.47
CA ALA A 21 -1.96 11.11 12.72
C ALA A 21 -0.52 11.65 12.49
N ALA A 22 0.23 11.07 11.55
CA ALA A 22 1.56 11.54 11.18
C ALA A 22 1.52 12.95 10.57
N ILE A 23 0.56 13.22 9.68
CA ILE A 23 0.31 14.55 9.12
C ILE A 23 -0.02 15.55 10.23
N GLY A 24 -0.91 15.18 11.16
CA GLY A 24 -1.29 16.02 12.30
C GLY A 24 -0.12 16.36 13.23
N ARG A 25 0.89 15.48 13.33
CA ARG A 25 2.15 15.72 14.06
C ARG A 25 3.22 16.45 13.24
N ALA A 26 2.94 16.76 11.96
CA ALA A 26 3.92 17.27 11.00
C ALA A 26 5.15 16.34 10.82
N ASP A 27 4.98 15.04 11.04
CA ASP A 27 6.01 14.01 10.80
C ASP A 27 5.97 13.59 9.33
N LEU A 28 6.62 14.39 8.48
CA LEU A 28 6.58 14.25 7.02
C LEU A 28 7.18 12.93 6.53
N LEU A 29 8.26 12.45 7.15
CA LEU A 29 8.93 11.22 6.74
C LEU A 29 8.02 10.01 6.99
N THR A 30 7.43 9.92 8.18
CA THR A 30 6.48 8.85 8.51
C THR A 30 5.25 8.92 7.61
N ALA A 31 4.71 10.12 7.37
CA ALA A 31 3.58 10.30 6.47
C ALA A 31 3.89 9.84 5.03
N GLN A 32 5.08 10.18 4.50
CA GLN A 32 5.52 9.73 3.18
C GLN A 32 5.65 8.20 3.09
N HIS A 33 6.22 7.55 4.10
CA HIS A 33 6.32 6.09 4.14
C HIS A 33 4.96 5.41 4.23
N LEU A 34 4.05 5.90 5.08
CA LEU A 34 2.71 5.33 5.21
C LEU A 34 1.88 5.50 3.93
N ALA A 35 1.92 6.67 3.31
CA ALA A 35 1.24 6.92 2.04
C ALA A 35 1.78 6.02 0.92
N ALA A 36 3.11 5.85 0.86
CA ALA A 36 3.75 4.98 -0.09
C ALA A 36 3.40 3.50 0.12
N TRP A 37 3.35 3.06 1.38
CA TRP A 37 2.95 1.69 1.72
C TRP A 37 1.48 1.43 1.35
N ALA A 38 0.57 2.34 1.71
CA ALA A 38 -0.85 2.23 1.36
C ALA A 38 -1.06 2.17 -0.16
N ALA A 39 -0.34 2.99 -0.93
CA ALA A 39 -0.39 2.99 -2.39
C ALA A 39 0.08 1.65 -2.98
N ALA A 40 1.18 1.08 -2.46
CA ALA A 40 1.70 -0.21 -2.93
C ALA A 40 0.74 -1.38 -2.64
N GLU A 41 0.15 -1.42 -1.44
CA GLU A 41 -0.83 -2.45 -1.07
C GLU A 41 -2.11 -2.35 -1.92
N LEU A 42 -2.57 -1.12 -2.22
CA LEU A 42 -3.71 -0.89 -3.11
C LEU A 42 -3.41 -1.32 -4.54
N GLU A 43 -2.23 -0.99 -5.06
CA GLU A 43 -1.81 -1.38 -6.41
C GLU A 43 -1.70 -2.91 -6.54
N ASP A 44 -1.09 -3.61 -5.57
CA ASP A 44 -1.05 -5.07 -5.56
C ASP A 44 -2.45 -5.68 -5.52
N TRP A 45 -3.33 -5.13 -4.68
CA TRP A 45 -4.71 -5.60 -4.60
C TRP A 45 -5.47 -5.38 -5.91
N GLN A 46 -5.31 -4.22 -6.54
CA GLN A 46 -5.92 -3.93 -7.84
C GLN A 46 -5.44 -4.91 -8.91
N LEU A 47 -4.13 -5.18 -8.98
CA LEU A 47 -3.58 -6.16 -9.93
C LEU A 47 -4.10 -7.57 -9.69
N ALA A 48 -4.28 -7.95 -8.41
CA ALA A 48 -4.91 -9.22 -8.06
C ALA A 48 -6.38 -9.30 -8.49
N LEU A 49 -7.15 -8.22 -8.33
CA LEU A 49 -8.56 -8.14 -8.78
C LEU A 49 -8.68 -8.16 -10.31
N LEU A 50 -7.71 -7.61 -11.02
CA LEU A 50 -7.59 -7.68 -12.48
C LEU A 50 -7.07 -9.04 -12.96
N HIS A 51 -6.83 -9.99 -12.05
CA HIS A 51 -6.29 -11.32 -12.33
C HIS A 51 -4.94 -11.30 -13.06
N ILE A 52 -4.14 -10.24 -12.85
CA ILE A 52 -2.80 -10.15 -13.44
C ILE A 52 -1.86 -11.13 -12.72
N PRO A 53 -1.21 -12.05 -13.45
CA PRO A 53 -0.27 -13.00 -12.86
C PRO A 53 0.91 -12.30 -12.17
N PRO A 54 1.41 -12.79 -11.01
CA PRO A 54 2.52 -12.17 -10.30
C PRO A 54 3.77 -11.92 -11.16
N THR A 55 4.04 -12.81 -12.13
CA THR A 55 5.17 -12.72 -13.07
C THR A 55 5.06 -11.53 -14.03
N GLU A 56 3.88 -10.96 -14.22
CA GLU A 56 3.61 -9.85 -15.14
C GLU A 56 3.39 -8.52 -14.42
N ARG A 57 3.18 -8.54 -13.09
CA ARG A 57 2.85 -7.35 -12.30
C ARG A 57 3.89 -6.24 -12.39
N SER A 58 5.17 -6.60 -12.51
CA SER A 58 6.27 -5.63 -12.65
C SER A 58 6.11 -4.66 -13.83
N ARG A 59 5.30 -5.01 -14.84
CA ARG A 59 4.99 -4.13 -15.99
C ARG A 59 3.96 -3.05 -15.68
N TYR A 60 3.19 -3.24 -14.62
CA TYR A 60 2.05 -2.40 -14.26
C TYR A 60 2.25 -1.66 -12.94
N VAL A 61 3.28 -2.02 -12.16
CA VAL A 61 3.63 -1.38 -10.89
C VAL A 61 4.28 -0.03 -11.15
N SER A 62 3.76 0.99 -10.48
CA SER A 62 4.31 2.34 -10.52
C SER A 62 5.59 2.42 -9.69
N ALA A 63 6.57 3.21 -10.13
CA ALA A 63 7.78 3.43 -9.34
C ALA A 63 7.43 4.09 -8.01
N ASN A 64 7.73 3.42 -6.90
CA ASN A 64 7.46 3.92 -5.56
C ASN A 64 8.79 4.16 -4.80
N PRO A 65 9.23 5.43 -4.69
CA PRO A 65 10.57 5.76 -4.19
C PRO A 65 10.77 5.42 -2.70
N TYR A 66 9.70 5.17 -1.95
CA TYR A 66 9.76 4.85 -0.52
C TYR A 66 9.51 3.37 -0.21
N VAL A 67 9.17 2.55 -1.21
CA VAL A 67 8.86 1.11 -1.05
C VAL A 67 9.94 0.22 -1.66
N ASN A 68 10.83 0.76 -2.51
CA ASN A 68 11.98 0.07 -3.13
C ASN A 68 13.01 -0.52 -2.14
N GLN A 69 12.77 -0.52 -0.83
CA GLN A 69 13.64 -1.12 0.19
C GLN A 69 13.27 -2.55 0.60
N ARG A 70 12.19 -3.15 0.07
CA ARG A 70 11.75 -4.51 0.43
C ARG A 70 12.36 -5.62 -0.45
N SER A 71 13.66 -5.54 -0.72
CA SER A 71 14.39 -6.61 -1.40
C SER A 71 15.79 -6.78 -0.83
N GLN A 72 15.88 -7.13 0.46
CA GLN A 72 16.94 -7.97 1.03
C GLN A 72 16.34 -8.82 2.15
#